data_AF-A0A845F7E9-F1
#
_entry.id   AF-A0A845F7E9-F1
#
_cell.length_a   1.000
_cell.length_b   1.000
_cell.length_c   1.000
_cell.angle_alpha   90.00
_cell.angle_beta   90.00
_cell.angle_gamma   90.00
#
_symmetry.space_group_name_H-M   'P 1'
#
loop_
_entity.id
_entity.type
_entity.pdbx_description
1 polymer ?
#
loop_
_entity_poly.entity_id
_entity_poly.type
_entity_poly.pdbx_seq_one_letter_code
_entity_poly.pdbx_strand_id
1 'polypeptide(L)'
;MRYLKQKELDLASRYLFLSMAITVIRQDRKHMEHGKFKIKEPYMEMLGKMELEARKERRELRRQMDHMKLQVVESGRNDSFTSFLFLAHGYEEKRNYFNPAIRKKVENILFELMRRSQQSVQHDDQQPQVSNGNGLQE
;
A
#
# COMPACT_ATOMS: atom_id res chain seq x y z
N MET A 1 -23.91 -23.18 -0.10
CA MET A 1 -23.53 -22.29 -1.22
C MET A 1 -22.03 -22.04 -1.13
N ARG A 2 -21.28 -22.10 -2.23
CA ARG A 2 -19.82 -21.85 -2.23
C ARG A 2 -19.59 -20.33 -2.37
N TYR A 3 -18.94 -19.74 -1.38
CA TYR A 3 -18.56 -18.33 -1.34
C TYR A 3 -17.06 -18.19 -1.63
N LEU A 4 -16.60 -16.97 -1.95
CA LEU A 4 -15.18 -16.70 -1.97
C LEU A 4 -14.57 -17.03 -0.60
N LYS A 5 -13.37 -17.58 -0.59
CA LYS A 5 -12.68 -17.90 0.66
C LYS A 5 -12.31 -16.60 1.35
N GLN A 6 -12.33 -16.59 2.69
CA GLN A 6 -11.94 -15.40 3.46
C GLN A 6 -10.56 -14.86 3.05
N LYS A 7 -9.59 -15.74 2.81
CA LYS A 7 -8.25 -15.37 2.33
C LYS A 7 -8.26 -14.64 0.98
N GLU A 8 -9.12 -15.05 0.05
CA GLU A 8 -9.28 -14.37 -1.25
C GLU A 8 -9.85 -12.97 -1.04
N LEU A 9 -10.88 -12.86 -0.21
CA LEU A 9 -11.53 -11.59 0.11
C LEU A 9 -10.57 -10.62 0.80
N ASP A 10 -9.76 -11.10 1.73
CA ASP A 10 -8.76 -10.30 2.45
C ASP A 10 -7.67 -9.81 1.48
N LEU A 11 -7.16 -10.69 0.61
CA LEU A 11 -6.15 -10.37 -0.38
C LEU A 11 -6.64 -9.29 -1.35
N ALA A 12 -7.82 -9.48 -1.94
CA ALA A 12 -8.43 -8.51 -2.84
C ALA A 12 -8.80 -7.21 -2.13
N SER A 13 -9.28 -7.27 -0.88
CA SER A 13 -9.59 -6.07 -0.09
C SER A 13 -8.32 -5.26 0.19
N ARG A 14 -7.22 -5.92 0.58
CA ARG A 14 -5.93 -5.24 0.79
C ARG A 14 -5.46 -4.60 -0.50
N TYR A 15 -5.50 -5.32 -1.62
CA TYR A 15 -5.14 -4.76 -2.93
C TYR A 15 -5.99 -3.54 -3.29
N LEU A 16 -7.31 -3.61 -3.07
CA LEU A 16 -8.25 -2.52 -3.36
C LEU A 16 -7.91 -1.25 -2.56
N PHE A 17 -7.84 -1.36 -1.23
CA PHE A 17 -7.61 -0.19 -0.37
C PHE A 17 -6.17 0.35 -0.50
N LEU A 18 -5.18 -0.52 -0.74
CA LEU A 18 -3.82 -0.09 -1.01
C LEU A 18 -3.72 0.65 -2.36
N SER A 19 -4.46 0.21 -3.38
CA SER A 19 -4.56 0.93 -4.66
C SER A 19 -5.12 2.34 -4.47
N MET A 20 -6.14 2.50 -3.63
CA MET A 20 -6.69 3.81 -3.27
C MET A 20 -5.67 4.66 -2.49
N ALA A 21 -4.97 4.07 -1.53
CA ALA A 21 -3.93 4.77 -0.76
C ALA A 21 -2.81 5.31 -1.66
N ILE A 22 -2.38 4.57 -2.68
CA ILE A 22 -1.39 5.06 -3.67
C ILE A 22 -1.92 6.28 -4.41
N THR A 23 -3.20 6.27 -4.82
CA THR A 23 -3.82 7.43 -5.47
C THR A 23 -3.82 8.65 -4.56
N VAL A 24 -4.17 8.48 -3.27
CA VAL A 24 -4.14 9.55 -2.27
C VAL A 24 -2.72 10.09 -2.09
N ILE A 25 -1.72 9.23 -1.88
CA ILE A 25 -0.31 9.63 -1.71
C ILE A 25 0.17 10.47 -2.90
N ARG A 26 -0.15 10.05 -4.13
CA ARG A 26 0.22 10.79 -5.34
C ARG A 26 -0.44 12.15 -5.42
N GLN A 27 -1.71 12.22 -5.03
CA GLN A 27 -2.46 13.46 -5.02
C GLN A 27 -1.91 14.41 -3.94
N ASP A 28 -1.65 13.91 -2.73
CA ASP A 28 -1.07 14.69 -1.64
C ASP A 28 0.32 15.20 -1.98
N ARG A 29 1.16 14.37 -2.61
CA ARG A 29 2.48 14.77 -3.10
C ARG A 29 2.40 15.94 -4.08
N LYS A 30 1.45 15.91 -5.02
CA LYS A 30 1.18 17.04 -5.93
C LYS A 30 0.73 18.28 -5.16
N HIS A 31 -0.17 18.14 -4.19
CA HIS A 31 -0.63 19.28 -3.39
C HIS A 31 0.48 19.88 -2.53
N MET A 32 1.39 19.07 -1.99
CA MET A 32 2.54 19.54 -1.20
C MET A 32 3.56 20.27 -2.07
N GLU A 33 3.82 19.75 -3.26
CA GLU A 33 4.70 20.39 -4.25
C GLU A 33 4.23 21.80 -4.61
N HIS A 34 2.92 21.99 -4.82
CA HIS A 34 2.32 23.29 -5.15
C HIS A 34 1.89 24.11 -3.93
N GLY A 35 1.98 23.53 -2.73
CA GLY A 35 1.51 24.12 -1.49
C GLY A 35 2.43 25.24 -0.98
N LYS A 36 1.89 26.07 -0.07
CA LYS A 36 2.60 27.18 0.59
C LYS A 36 3.44 26.72 1.79
N PHE A 37 4.14 25.60 1.67
CA PHE A 37 5.04 25.09 2.70
C PHE A 37 6.42 25.77 2.58
N LYS A 38 6.99 26.18 3.71
CA LYS A 38 8.33 26.81 3.75
C LYS A 38 9.46 25.82 3.46
N ILE A 39 9.30 24.58 3.90
CA ILE A 39 10.24 23.47 3.70
C ILE A 39 9.40 22.27 3.23
N LYS A 40 9.69 21.75 2.03
CA LYS A 40 8.86 20.73 1.37
C LYS A 40 9.52 19.35 1.38
N GLU A 41 10.84 19.34 1.35
CA GLU A 41 11.70 18.20 1.11
C GLU A 41 11.44 17.04 2.08
N PRO A 42 11.33 17.25 3.41
CA PRO A 42 11.10 16.13 4.34
C PRO A 42 9.76 15.43 4.10
N TYR A 43 8.73 16.19 3.75
CA TYR A 43 7.40 15.64 3.47
C TYR A 43 7.35 14.89 2.14
N MET A 44 7.98 15.47 1.11
CA MET A 44 8.07 14.85 -0.22
C MET A 44 8.88 13.56 -0.18
N GLU A 45 9.96 13.52 0.62
CA GLU A 45 10.76 12.32 0.85
C GLU A 45 9.94 11.22 1.54
N MET A 46 9.25 11.57 2.63
CA MET A 46 8.37 10.62 3.34
C MET A 46 7.29 10.05 2.41
N LEU A 47 6.57 10.91 1.68
CA LEU A 47 5.55 10.47 0.73
C LEU A 47 6.14 9.63 -0.41
N GLY A 48 7.34 9.95 -0.88
CA GLY A 48 8.07 9.17 -1.88
C GLY A 48 8.37 7.75 -1.39
N LYS A 49 8.89 7.61 -0.16
CA LYS A 49 9.14 6.31 0.49
C LYS A 49 7.84 5.52 0.70
N MET A 50 6.78 6.18 1.16
CA MET A 50 5.44 5.57 1.30
C MET A 50 4.92 5.05 -0.05
N GLU A 51 5.03 5.84 -1.13
CA GLU A 51 4.58 5.41 -2.45
C GLU A 51 5.38 4.20 -2.96
N LEU A 52 6.71 4.19 -2.75
CA LEU A 52 7.57 3.09 -3.16
C LEU A 52 7.17 1.78 -2.47
N GLU A 53 7.00 1.82 -1.15
CA GLU A 53 6.58 0.67 -0.35
C GLU A 53 5.20 0.17 -0.74
N ALA A 54 4.23 1.08 -0.89
CA ALA A 54 2.87 0.74 -1.31
C ALA A 54 2.85 0.11 -2.71
N ARG A 55 3.65 0.62 -3.67
CA ARG A 55 3.76 0.06 -5.02
C ARG A 55 4.40 -1.33 -5.00
N LYS A 56 5.42 -1.54 -4.17
CA LYS A 56 6.07 -2.85 -4.01
C LYS A 56 5.08 -3.89 -3.51
N GLU A 57 4.37 -3.56 -2.42
CA GLU A 57 3.35 -4.45 -1.86
C GLU A 57 2.18 -4.68 -2.84
N ARG A 58 1.69 -3.63 -3.50
CA ARG A 58 0.60 -3.77 -4.49
C ARG A 58 0.97 -4.71 -5.64
N ARG A 59 2.23 -4.66 -6.12
CA ARG A 59 2.70 -5.60 -7.16
C ARG A 59 2.68 -7.03 -6.66
N GLU A 60 3.06 -7.26 -5.42
CA GLU A 60 3.05 -8.60 -4.82
C GLU A 60 1.63 -9.13 -4.64
N LEU A 61 0.73 -8.32 -4.06
CA LEU A 61 -0.69 -8.66 -3.97
C LEU A 61 -1.28 -8.96 -5.34
N ARG A 62 -0.91 -8.18 -6.37
CA ARG A 62 -1.40 -8.41 -7.72
C ARG A 62 -0.98 -9.77 -8.28
N ARG A 63 0.30 -10.15 -8.11
CA ARG A 63 0.80 -11.47 -8.52
C ARG A 63 0.04 -12.61 -7.84
N GLN A 64 -0.21 -12.49 -6.54
CA GLN A 64 -0.98 -13.48 -5.79
C GLN A 64 -2.43 -13.56 -6.29
N MET A 65 -3.07 -12.41 -6.54
CA MET A 65 -4.41 -12.36 -7.12
C MET A 65 -4.46 -13.01 -8.50
N ASP A 66 -3.51 -12.72 -9.38
CA ASP A 66 -3.45 -13.29 -10.73
C ASP A 66 -3.27 -14.83 -10.68
N HIS A 67 -2.42 -15.35 -9.78
CA HIS A 67 -2.26 -16.79 -9.56
C HIS A 67 -3.56 -17.48 -9.12
N MET A 68 -4.35 -16.80 -8.30
CA MET A 68 -5.64 -17.28 -7.79
C MET A 68 -6.82 -16.95 -8.73
N LYS A 69 -6.57 -16.31 -9.89
CA LYS A 69 -7.61 -15.81 -10.80
C LYS A 69 -8.64 -14.93 -10.07
N LEU A 70 -8.17 -14.15 -9.10
CA LEU A 70 -8.96 -13.27 -8.26
C LEU A 70 -8.96 -11.85 -8.84
N GLN A 71 -10.12 -11.22 -8.90
CA GLN A 71 -10.28 -9.84 -9.37
C GLN A 71 -11.21 -9.06 -8.44
N VAL A 72 -11.00 -7.75 -8.38
CA VAL A 72 -11.90 -6.81 -7.69
C VAL A 72 -12.13 -5.60 -8.59
N VAL A 73 -13.40 -5.26 -8.82
CA VAL A 73 -13.81 -4.15 -9.69
C VAL A 73 -14.88 -3.30 -9.00
N GLU A 74 -14.86 -1.99 -9.23
CA GLU A 74 -15.97 -1.12 -8.81
C GLU A 74 -17.19 -1.45 -9.65
N SER A 75 -18.31 -1.78 -9.00
CA SER A 75 -19.54 -2.18 -9.68
C SER A 75 -20.64 -1.12 -9.60
N GLY A 76 -20.38 0.00 -8.91
CA GLY A 76 -21.32 1.11 -8.78
C GLY A 76 -21.03 1.97 -7.56
N ARG A 77 -21.52 3.21 -7.58
CA ARG A 77 -21.33 4.18 -6.52
C ARG A 77 -22.55 5.08 -6.39
N ASN A 78 -22.86 5.48 -5.17
CA ASN A 78 -23.76 6.58 -4.85
C ASN A 78 -23.15 7.47 -3.76
N ASP A 79 -23.89 8.47 -3.31
CA ASP A 79 -23.40 9.48 -2.36
C ASP A 79 -22.89 8.88 -1.03
N SER A 80 -23.49 7.77 -0.59
CA SER A 80 -23.20 7.16 0.71
C SER A 80 -22.33 5.91 0.60
N PHE A 81 -22.40 5.16 -0.50
CA PHE A 81 -21.79 3.85 -0.65
C PHE A 81 -21.08 3.67 -1.99
N THR A 82 -19.99 2.91 -1.96
CA THR A 82 -19.33 2.37 -3.15
C THR A 82 -19.41 0.84 -3.12
N SER A 83 -19.82 0.25 -4.22
CA SER A 83 -19.96 -1.20 -4.40
C SER A 83 -18.76 -1.76 -5.15
N PHE A 84 -18.23 -2.89 -4.67
CA PHE A 84 -17.19 -3.64 -5.36
C PHE A 84 -17.65 -5.08 -5.59
N LEU A 85 -17.30 -5.62 -6.75
CA LEU A 85 -17.51 -7.01 -7.11
C LEU A 85 -16.17 -7.75 -7.03
N PHE A 86 -16.15 -8.78 -6.18
CA PHE A 86 -15.02 -9.69 -6.01
C PHE A 86 -15.29 -10.95 -6.81
N LEU A 87 -14.37 -11.31 -7.70
CA LEU A 87 -14.52 -12.40 -8.66
C LEU A 87 -13.40 -13.42 -8.48
N ALA A 88 -13.73 -14.70 -8.30
CA ALA A 88 -12.74 -15.78 -8.29
C ALA A 88 -13.38 -17.09 -8.70
N HIS A 89 -12.71 -17.85 -9.59
CA HIS A 89 -13.14 -19.20 -9.96
C HIS A 89 -14.61 -19.34 -10.41
N GLY A 90 -15.18 -18.31 -11.05
CA GLY A 90 -16.59 -18.29 -11.48
C GLY A 90 -17.59 -17.92 -10.38
N TYR A 91 -17.11 -17.60 -9.18
CA TYR A 91 -17.91 -17.06 -8.09
C TYR A 91 -17.79 -15.54 -8.03
N GLU A 92 -18.88 -14.90 -7.63
CA GLU A 92 -18.96 -13.46 -7.47
C GLU A 92 -19.46 -13.11 -6.07
N GLU A 93 -18.82 -12.13 -5.43
CA GLU A 93 -19.28 -11.57 -4.17
C GLU A 93 -19.32 -10.04 -4.27
N LYS A 94 -20.53 -9.48 -4.16
CA LYS A 94 -20.73 -8.04 -4.13
C LYS A 94 -20.63 -7.52 -2.69
N ARG A 95 -19.80 -6.50 -2.48
CA ARG A 95 -19.67 -5.79 -1.19
C ARG A 95 -19.94 -4.31 -1.34
N ASN A 96 -20.81 -3.80 -0.49
CA ASN A 96 -21.10 -2.36 -0.40
C ASN A 96 -20.34 -1.78 0.79
N TYR A 97 -19.55 -0.75 0.55
CA TYR A 97 -18.79 -0.06 1.59
C TYR A 97 -19.33 1.34 1.77
N PHE A 98 -19.60 1.71 3.02
CA PHE A 98 -19.89 3.08 3.39
C PHE A 98 -18.67 3.96 3.08
N ASN A 99 -18.86 5.08 2.38
CA ASN A 99 -17.76 5.91 1.89
C ASN A 99 -16.82 6.39 3.03
N PRO A 100 -17.33 6.80 4.21
CA PRO A 100 -16.48 7.06 5.38
C PRO A 100 -15.67 5.86 5.87
N ALA A 101 -16.20 4.64 5.77
CA ALA A 101 -15.46 3.44 6.14
C ALA A 101 -14.31 3.14 5.15
N ILE A 102 -14.51 3.39 3.85
CA ILE A 102 -13.43 3.34 2.85
C ILE A 102 -12.33 4.33 3.23
N ARG A 103 -12.71 5.60 3.50
CA ARG A 103 -11.76 6.63 3.93
C ARG A 103 -10.98 6.19 5.16
N LYS A 104 -11.65 5.61 6.17
CA LYS A 104 -10.98 5.13 7.38
C LYS A 104 -10.00 3.99 7.10
N LYS A 105 -10.35 3.06 6.22
CA LYS A 105 -9.45 1.97 5.80
C LYS A 105 -8.21 2.50 5.07
N VAL A 106 -8.40 3.45 4.16
CA VAL A 106 -7.29 4.10 3.44
C VAL A 106 -6.40 4.87 4.41
N GLU A 107 -6.97 5.65 5.33
CA GLU A 107 -6.23 6.38 6.38
C GLU A 107 -5.35 5.43 7.21
N ASN A 108 -5.90 4.28 7.63
CA ASN A 108 -5.12 3.29 8.38
C ASN A 108 -3.93 2.75 7.58
N ILE A 109 -4.09 2.55 6.27
CA ILE A 109 -3.00 2.14 5.37
C ILE A 109 -1.96 3.25 5.25
N LEU A 110 -2.37 4.53 5.18
CA LEU A 110 -1.42 5.65 5.16
C LEU A 110 -0.59 5.70 6.45
N PHE A 111 -1.20 5.50 7.62
CA PHE A 111 -0.46 5.42 8.88
C PHE A 111 0.51 4.24 8.93
N GLU A 112 0.13 3.09 8.37
CA GLU A 112 1.02 1.93 8.25
C GLU A 112 2.22 2.23 7.35
N LEU A 113 1.98 2.78 6.16
CA LEU A 113 3.04 3.14 5.21
C LEU A 113 3.97 4.21 5.79
N MET A 114 3.43 5.19 6.53
CA MET A 114 4.21 6.22 7.21
C MET A 114 5.17 5.59 8.24
N ARG A 115 4.70 4.62 9.04
CA ARG A 115 5.59 3.90 9.98
C ARG A 115 6.67 3.13 9.24
N ARG A 116 6.32 2.43 8.16
CA ARG A 116 7.28 1.65 7.34
C ARG A 116 8.31 2.53 6.65
N SER A 117 7.93 3.72 6.17
CA SER A 117 8.87 4.64 5.52
C SER A 117 9.95 5.14 6.48
N GLN A 118 9.65 5.27 7.77
CA GLN A 118 10.65 5.69 8.77
C GLN A 118 11.59 4.55 9.16
N GLN A 119 11.12 3.30 9.16
CA GLN A 119 11.95 2.13 9.46
C GLN A 119 13.02 1.85 8.40
N SER A 120 12.73 2.16 7.13
CA SER A 120 13.69 1.98 6.02
C SER A 120 14.98 2.79 6.16
N VAL A 121 15.00 3.84 6.98
CA VAL A 121 16.16 4.71 7.21
C VAL A 121 17.19 4.07 8.14
N GLN A 122 16.79 3.13 9.01
CA GLN A 122 17.68 2.58 10.04
C GLN A 122 18.63 1.48 9.53
N HIS A 123 18.46 0.99 8.31
CA HIS A 123 19.26 -0.13 7.78
C HIS A 123 20.44 0.28 6.89
N ASP A 124 20.53 1.53 6.43
CA ASP A 124 21.59 1.98 5.50
C ASP A 124 22.81 2.63 6.21
N ASP A 125 22.76 2.84 7.53
CA ASP A 125 23.86 3.45 8.31
C ASP A 125 24.86 2.44 8.91
N GLN A 126 24.76 1.14 8.60
CA GLN A 126 25.80 0.18 8.98
C GLN A 126 26.92 0.16 7.92
N GLN A 127 27.90 1.07 8.10
CA GLN A 127 29.18 1.03 7.38
C GLN A 127 29.86 -0.34 7.55
N PRO A 128 30.54 -0.88 6.51
CA PRO A 128 31.35 -2.07 6.66
C PRO A 128 32.52 -1.80 7.61
N GLN A 129 32.62 -2.59 8.69
CA GLN A 129 33.81 -2.61 9.52
C GLN A 129 35.01 -3.10 8.69
N VAL A 130 35.87 -2.17 8.31
CA VAL A 130 37.25 -2.45 7.91
C VAL A 130 37.97 -3.04 9.12
N SER A 131 38.09 -4.37 9.16
CA SER A 131 39.04 -5.04 10.06
C SER A 131 40.42 -4.98 9.41
N ASN A 132 41.18 -3.94 9.75
CA ASN A 132 42.64 -3.96 9.67
C ASN A 132 43.16 -4.55 10.97
N GLY A 133 43.91 -5.65 10.87
CA GLY A 133 44.56 -6.29 12.01
C GLY A 133 45.57 -7.33 11.57
N ASN A 134 46.79 -6.87 11.33
CA ASN A 134 48.00 -7.68 11.10
C ASN A 134 48.21 -8.75 12.18
N GLY A 135 48.71 -9.91 11.76
CA GLY A 135 49.33 -10.92 12.62
C GLY A 135 50.35 -11.75 11.82
N LEU A 136 51.62 -11.34 11.93
CA LEU A 136 52.82 -12.04 11.46
C LEU A 136 53.10 -13.30 12.30
N GLN A 137 53.86 -14.24 11.70
CA GLN A 137 54.64 -15.35 12.30
C GLN A 137 53.83 -16.60 12.74
N GLU A 138 54.22 -17.85 12.48
CA GLU A 138 55.50 -18.49 12.07
C GLU A 138 55.30 -19.53 10.96
#